data_AF-A0A939YUA0-F1
#
_entry.id   AF-A0A939YUA0-F1
#
_cell.length_a   1.000
_cell.length_b   1.000
_cell.length_c   1.000
_cell.angle_alpha   90.00
_cell.angle_beta   90.00
_cell.angle_gamma   90.00
#
_symmetry.space_group_name_H-M   'P 1'
#
loop_
_entity.id
_entity.type
_entity.pdbx_description
1 polymer ?
#
loop_
_entity_poly.entity_id
_entity_poly.type
_entity_poly.pdbx_seq_one_letter_code
_entity_poly.pdbx_strand_id
1 'polypeptide(L)'
;DFPGEAETYIESRYGDDFVASFASGAAGDQNPLYFQQTFDLRNIRIADYAARGEDISNKMPPGGQGLDRTKPEVQRLLGEQERMIRSYGQILGEEVKYVIMMMRRFETNVTINCARKIVEVPGRRQTNGGGRAGYAGTYEDGPDVQIGLALIMLDDIPVCAVASEVYNPIAVELKQKSPYKRTMMTTVAYGFGARGGGYMPDDEAYGAEVFEVLGSRYKQGYAQSAVVNGLLDMIHDATH
;
A
#
# COMPACT_ATOMS: atom_id res chain seq x y z
N ASP A 1 -1.91 10.71 -9.74
CA ASP A 1 -2.11 9.24 -9.72
C ASP A 1 -3.61 8.97 -9.70
N PHE A 2 -4.08 7.72 -9.72
CA PHE A 2 -5.52 7.48 -9.78
C PHE A 2 -6.28 7.92 -8.51
N PRO A 3 -5.71 7.87 -7.28
CA PRO A 3 -6.34 8.44 -6.10
C PRO A 3 -6.59 9.94 -6.23
N GLY A 4 -5.56 10.73 -6.59
CA GLY A 4 -5.72 12.17 -6.73
C GLY A 4 -6.69 12.57 -7.85
N GLU A 5 -6.72 11.81 -8.96
CA GLU A 5 -7.74 12.00 -10.00
C GLU A 5 -9.15 11.69 -9.48
N ALA A 6 -9.32 10.63 -8.69
CA ALA A 6 -10.61 10.31 -8.08
C ALA A 6 -11.07 11.40 -7.10
N GLU A 7 -10.18 11.85 -6.22
CA GLU A 7 -10.45 12.91 -5.24
C GLU A 7 -10.88 14.21 -5.95
N THR A 8 -10.05 14.69 -6.89
CA THR A 8 -10.35 15.88 -7.71
C THR A 8 -11.69 15.75 -8.42
N TYR A 9 -11.96 14.57 -8.99
CA TYR A 9 -13.21 14.31 -9.70
C TYR A 9 -14.42 14.31 -8.77
N ILE A 10 -14.31 13.75 -7.56
CA ILE A 10 -15.36 13.77 -6.54
C ILE A 10 -15.63 15.21 -6.09
N GLU A 11 -14.60 15.93 -5.67
CA GLU A 11 -14.68 17.30 -5.13
C GLU A 11 -15.31 18.27 -6.14
N SER A 12 -14.99 18.13 -7.44
CA SER A 12 -15.56 18.97 -8.50
C SER A 12 -17.09 18.99 -8.54
N ARG A 13 -17.77 17.97 -7.98
CA ARG A 13 -19.24 17.91 -7.89
C ARG A 13 -19.81 18.62 -6.67
N TYR A 14 -19.08 18.70 -5.56
CA TYR A 14 -19.59 19.11 -4.25
C TYR A 14 -19.10 20.48 -3.78
N GLY A 15 -18.06 21.03 -4.42
CA GLY A 15 -17.57 22.39 -4.16
C GLY A 15 -16.54 22.47 -3.02
N ASP A 16 -16.16 23.70 -2.66
CA ASP A 16 -14.99 23.98 -1.80
C ASP A 16 -15.11 23.52 -0.34
N ASP A 17 -16.34 23.25 0.13
CA ASP A 17 -16.61 22.77 1.50
C ASP A 17 -16.56 21.23 1.61
N PHE A 18 -16.19 20.54 0.53
CA PHE A 18 -16.09 19.07 0.48
C PHE A 18 -14.64 18.64 0.25
N VAL A 19 -14.17 17.69 1.06
CA VAL A 19 -12.84 17.08 0.91
C VAL A 19 -12.99 15.59 0.66
N ALA A 20 -12.43 15.10 -0.44
CA ALA A 20 -12.26 13.68 -0.69
C ALA A 20 -10.89 13.23 -0.17
N SER A 21 -10.86 12.10 0.54
CA SER A 21 -9.61 11.51 1.01
C SER A 21 -9.57 10.03 0.68
N PHE A 22 -8.47 9.61 0.07
CA PHE A 22 -8.18 8.23 -0.26
C PHE A 22 -7.27 7.58 0.78
N ALA A 23 -7.65 6.39 1.20
CA ALA A 23 -6.84 5.53 2.06
C ALA A 23 -6.62 4.18 1.37
N SER A 24 -5.37 3.74 1.29
CA SER A 24 -5.03 2.46 0.64
C SER A 24 -5.18 1.28 1.59
N GLY A 25 -5.89 0.25 1.13
CA GLY A 25 -5.93 -1.04 1.82
C GLY A 25 -4.62 -1.81 1.74
N ALA A 26 -4.60 -3.00 2.34
CA ALA A 26 -3.46 -3.92 2.22
C ALA A 26 -3.37 -4.49 0.80
N ALA A 27 -2.36 -4.03 0.06
CA ALA A 27 -2.11 -4.46 -1.32
C ALA A 27 -0.69 -5.01 -1.54
N GLY A 28 0.27 -4.76 -0.63
CA GLY A 28 1.65 -5.24 -0.79
C GLY A 28 2.32 -4.79 -2.09
N ASP A 29 2.07 -3.54 -2.53
CA ASP A 29 2.64 -2.93 -3.75
C ASP A 29 2.46 -3.75 -5.03
N GLN A 30 1.33 -4.47 -5.11
CA GLN A 30 0.95 -5.16 -6.32
C GLN A 30 0.52 -4.16 -7.40
N ASN A 31 1.19 -4.22 -8.54
CA ASN A 31 0.85 -3.38 -9.69
C ASN A 31 -0.50 -3.78 -10.30
N PRO A 32 -1.28 -2.82 -10.85
CA PRO A 32 -2.50 -3.16 -11.57
C PRO A 32 -2.20 -4.02 -12.80
N LEU A 33 -3.07 -5.00 -13.06
CA LEU A 33 -2.96 -5.88 -14.23
C LEU A 33 -3.00 -5.10 -15.55
N TYR A 34 -3.84 -4.07 -15.63
CA TYR A 34 -4.10 -3.32 -16.86
C TYR A 34 -3.29 -2.02 -16.93
N PHE A 35 -1.96 -2.11 -16.78
CA PHE A 35 -1.08 -0.94 -16.76
C PHE A 35 0.22 -1.17 -17.58
N GLN A 36 0.07 -1.77 -18.76
CA GLN A 36 1.15 -2.26 -19.63
C GLN A 36 2.22 -1.20 -19.97
N GLN A 37 1.81 0.06 -20.10
CA GLN A 37 2.70 1.18 -20.44
C GLN A 37 3.88 1.29 -19.47
N THR A 38 3.66 0.93 -18.19
CA THR A 38 4.72 0.93 -17.17
C THR A 38 5.81 -0.10 -17.48
N PHE A 39 5.42 -1.29 -17.96
CA PHE A 39 6.37 -2.32 -18.36
C PHE A 39 7.08 -1.95 -19.66
N ASP A 40 6.38 -1.34 -20.61
CA ASP A 40 6.99 -0.90 -21.88
C ASP A 40 8.01 0.22 -21.65
N LEU A 41 7.67 1.21 -20.81
CA LEU A 41 8.60 2.26 -20.38
C LEU A 41 9.81 1.69 -19.62
N ARG A 42 9.59 0.66 -18.78
CA ARG A 42 10.67 -0.08 -18.13
C ARG A 42 11.59 -0.75 -19.16
N ASN A 43 11.04 -1.42 -20.17
CA ASN A 43 11.81 -2.11 -21.21
C ASN A 43 12.67 -1.12 -22.02
N ILE A 44 12.11 0.05 -22.36
CA ILE A 44 12.87 1.12 -23.02
C ILE A 44 14.06 1.56 -22.16
N ARG A 45 13.85 1.79 -20.86
CA ARG A 45 14.95 2.16 -19.95
C ARG A 45 16.00 1.07 -19.86
N ILE A 46 15.61 -0.19 -19.71
CA ILE A 46 16.55 -1.32 -19.65
C ILE A 46 17.42 -1.36 -20.91
N ALA A 47 16.82 -1.25 -22.10
CA ALA A 47 17.54 -1.25 -23.35
C ALA A 47 18.51 -0.05 -23.49
N ASP A 48 18.08 1.14 -23.05
CA ASP A 48 18.89 2.37 -23.11
C ASP A 48 20.13 2.31 -22.21
N TYR A 49 20.00 1.76 -21.01
CA TYR A 49 21.14 1.50 -20.12
C TYR A 49 22.03 0.39 -20.67
N ALA A 50 21.46 -0.68 -21.20
CA ALA A 50 22.22 -1.78 -21.79
C ALA A 50 23.09 -1.30 -22.97
N ALA A 51 22.60 -0.37 -23.78
CA ALA A 51 23.36 0.25 -24.86
C ALA A 51 24.60 1.05 -24.37
N ARG A 52 24.61 1.44 -23.09
CA ARG A 52 25.74 2.10 -22.40
C ARG A 52 26.62 1.12 -21.62
N GLY A 53 26.33 -0.18 -21.68
CA GLY A 53 27.04 -1.22 -20.94
C GLY A 53 26.60 -1.38 -19.48
N GLU A 54 25.44 -0.82 -19.11
CA GLU A 54 24.89 -0.89 -17.75
C GLU A 54 23.65 -1.81 -17.71
N ASP A 55 23.61 -2.79 -16.80
CA ASP A 55 22.42 -3.62 -16.58
C ASP A 55 21.63 -3.15 -15.36
N ILE A 56 20.43 -2.62 -15.63
CA ILE A 56 19.47 -2.17 -14.61
C ILE A 56 18.24 -3.07 -14.49
N SER A 57 18.19 -4.20 -15.21
CA SER A 57 17.03 -5.08 -15.28
C SER A 57 16.56 -5.52 -13.89
N ASN A 58 17.50 -5.79 -12.98
CA ASN A 58 17.24 -6.17 -11.60
C ASN A 58 17.61 -5.08 -10.57
N LYS A 59 18.01 -3.88 -11.02
CA LYS A 59 18.51 -2.75 -10.22
C LYS A 59 18.00 -1.41 -10.73
N MET A 60 16.70 -1.32 -10.98
CA MET A 60 16.15 -0.15 -11.66
C MET A 60 16.26 1.12 -10.80
N PRO A 61 16.84 2.22 -11.34
CA PRO A 61 16.92 3.50 -10.64
C PRO A 61 15.53 4.05 -10.28
N PRO A 62 15.38 4.74 -9.14
CA PRO A 62 14.11 5.30 -8.68
C PRO A 62 13.62 6.46 -9.57
N GLY A 63 12.34 6.83 -9.43
CA GLY A 63 11.79 8.09 -9.94
C GLY A 63 11.82 8.28 -11.46
N GLY A 64 11.94 7.20 -12.24
CA GLY A 64 12.03 7.30 -13.70
C GLY A 64 13.34 7.88 -14.22
N GLN A 65 14.39 7.91 -13.39
CA GLN A 65 15.72 8.38 -13.78
C GLN A 65 16.23 7.61 -15.01
N GLY A 66 16.78 8.35 -15.98
CA GLY A 66 17.34 7.81 -17.21
C GLY A 66 16.30 7.43 -18.29
N LEU A 67 15.05 7.86 -18.16
CA LEU A 67 14.06 7.79 -19.23
C LEU A 67 14.10 9.07 -20.08
N ASP A 68 14.46 8.95 -21.36
CA ASP A 68 14.43 10.06 -22.31
C ASP A 68 12.99 10.40 -22.74
N ARG A 69 12.44 11.46 -22.14
CA ARG A 69 11.07 11.93 -22.37
C ARG A 69 10.88 12.72 -23.67
N THR A 70 11.94 12.94 -24.45
CA THR A 70 11.85 13.62 -25.75
C THR A 70 11.49 12.66 -26.88
N LYS A 71 11.68 11.35 -26.69
CA LYS A 71 11.38 10.34 -27.70
C LYS A 71 9.86 10.24 -27.94
N PRO A 72 9.38 10.25 -29.20
CA PRO A 72 7.95 10.20 -29.51
C PRO A 72 7.23 8.99 -28.90
N GLU A 73 7.89 7.83 -28.89
CA GLU A 73 7.33 6.60 -28.31
C GLU A 73 7.17 6.70 -26.78
N VAL A 74 8.14 7.31 -26.10
CA VAL A 74 8.05 7.55 -24.65
C VAL A 74 6.91 8.51 -24.34
N GLN A 75 6.74 9.57 -25.13
CA GLN A 75 5.63 10.51 -24.99
C GLN A 75 4.27 9.83 -25.21
N ARG A 76 4.17 8.96 -26.23
CA ARG A 76 2.96 8.16 -26.48
C ARG A 76 2.60 7.30 -25.26
N LEU A 77 3.56 6.54 -24.73
CA LEU A 77 3.36 5.65 -23.58
C LEU A 77 3.02 6.41 -22.30
N LEU A 78 3.69 7.54 -22.02
CA LEU A 78 3.36 8.39 -20.88
C LEU A 78 1.95 8.99 -21.00
N GLY A 79 1.56 9.43 -22.20
CA GLY A 79 0.21 9.93 -22.45
C GLY A 79 -0.86 8.84 -22.33
N GLU A 80 -0.55 7.59 -22.70
CA GLU A 80 -1.43 6.45 -22.47
C GLU A 80 -1.55 6.11 -20.98
N GLN A 81 -0.44 6.12 -20.24
CA GLN A 81 -0.41 5.90 -18.81
C GLN A 81 -1.26 6.96 -18.07
N GLU A 82 -1.14 8.23 -18.47
CA GLU A 82 -1.96 9.33 -17.96
C GLU A 82 -3.45 9.11 -18.23
N ARG A 83 -3.82 8.70 -19.45
CA ARG A 83 -5.23 8.38 -19.77
C ARG A 83 -5.77 7.24 -18.92
N MET A 84 -4.98 6.19 -18.71
CA MET A 84 -5.37 5.07 -17.83
C MET A 84 -5.58 5.53 -16.39
N ILE A 85 -4.68 6.35 -15.86
CA ILE A 85 -4.80 6.96 -14.52
C ILE A 85 -6.11 7.74 -14.40
N ARG A 86 -6.43 8.60 -15.37
CA ARG A 86 -7.68 9.37 -15.39
C ARG A 86 -8.90 8.45 -15.47
N SER A 87 -8.88 7.42 -16.30
CA SER A 87 -9.98 6.45 -16.40
C SER A 87 -10.22 5.73 -15.07
N TYR A 88 -9.17 5.27 -14.38
CA TYR A 88 -9.32 4.66 -13.07
C TYR A 88 -9.86 5.63 -12.02
N GLY A 89 -9.32 6.85 -11.98
CA GLY A 89 -9.78 7.87 -11.06
C GLY A 89 -11.25 8.22 -11.27
N GLN A 90 -11.67 8.43 -12.52
CA GLN A 90 -13.06 8.76 -12.86
C GLN A 90 -14.02 7.61 -12.55
N ILE A 91 -13.68 6.37 -12.91
CA ILE A 91 -14.54 5.20 -12.61
C ILE A 91 -14.71 5.03 -11.11
N LEU A 92 -13.62 5.13 -10.35
CA LEU A 92 -13.67 5.05 -8.89
C LEU A 92 -14.50 6.20 -8.31
N GLY A 93 -14.28 7.43 -8.78
CA GLY A 93 -14.99 8.61 -8.31
C GLY A 93 -16.49 8.58 -8.64
N GLU A 94 -16.90 8.03 -9.78
CA GLU A 94 -18.30 7.82 -10.11
C GLU A 94 -18.97 6.83 -9.17
N GLU A 95 -18.31 5.73 -8.81
CA GLU A 95 -18.85 4.78 -7.82
C GLU A 95 -19.04 5.45 -6.46
N VAL A 96 -18.08 6.27 -6.00
CA VAL A 96 -18.20 7.02 -4.75
C VAL A 96 -19.36 8.02 -4.80
N LYS A 97 -19.48 8.80 -5.89
CA LYS A 97 -20.61 9.72 -6.09
C LYS A 97 -21.94 8.97 -6.11
N TYR A 98 -21.98 7.81 -6.76
CA TYR A 98 -23.18 6.97 -6.82
C TYR A 98 -23.59 6.50 -5.42
N VAL A 99 -22.65 6.03 -4.59
CA VAL A 99 -22.91 5.68 -3.18
C VAL A 99 -23.45 6.88 -2.42
N ILE A 100 -22.82 8.05 -2.51
CA ILE A 100 -23.27 9.29 -1.85
C ILE A 100 -24.72 9.64 -2.29
N MET A 101 -25.00 9.58 -3.59
CA MET A 101 -26.35 9.84 -4.13
C MET A 101 -27.41 8.84 -3.64
N MET A 102 -27.01 7.63 -3.28
CA MET A 102 -27.90 6.57 -2.78
C MET A 102 -28.06 6.60 -1.26
N MET A 103 -27.26 7.39 -0.53
CA MET A 103 -27.44 7.59 0.90
C MET A 103 -28.79 8.27 1.17
N ARG A 104 -29.58 7.66 2.06
CA ARG A 104 -30.91 8.16 2.47
C ARG A 104 -31.04 8.38 3.97
N ARG A 105 -30.21 7.68 4.75
CA ARG A 105 -30.20 7.72 6.21
C ARG A 105 -28.83 8.18 6.65
N PHE A 106 -28.81 9.29 7.37
CA PHE A 106 -27.62 9.87 7.95
C PHE A 106 -27.72 9.72 9.45
N GLU A 107 -26.62 9.30 10.08
CA GLU A 107 -26.50 9.33 11.54
C GLU A 107 -25.85 10.64 11.94
N THR A 108 -26.46 11.33 12.90
CA THR A 108 -25.96 12.62 13.42
C THR A 108 -25.37 12.48 14.83
N ASN A 109 -25.53 11.31 15.45
CA ASN A 109 -24.95 10.98 16.75
C ASN A 109 -24.07 9.75 16.61
N VAL A 110 -22.82 9.98 16.19
CA VAL A 110 -21.80 8.95 15.97
C VAL A 110 -20.80 9.01 17.10
N THR A 111 -20.46 7.85 17.68
CA THR A 111 -19.39 7.73 18.67
C THR A 111 -18.06 7.53 17.94
N ILE A 112 -17.05 8.31 18.34
CA ILE A 112 -15.68 8.20 17.81
C ILE A 112 -14.74 7.86 18.95
N ASN A 113 -14.13 6.68 18.91
CA ASN A 113 -13.04 6.30 19.81
C ASN A 113 -11.77 6.09 19.00
N CYS A 114 -10.65 6.60 19.51
CA CYS A 114 -9.36 6.50 18.84
C CYS A 114 -8.33 5.84 19.75
N ALA A 115 -7.51 4.96 19.19
CA ALA A 115 -6.41 4.34 19.90
C ALA A 115 -5.16 4.31 19.03
N ARG A 116 -3.98 4.30 19.66
CA ARG A 116 -2.70 4.10 18.99
C ARG A 116 -1.81 3.21 19.85
N LYS A 117 -1.03 2.37 19.20
CA LYS A 117 -0.10 1.42 19.83
C LYS A 117 1.13 1.28 18.96
N ILE A 118 2.28 1.07 19.58
CA ILE A 118 3.49 0.63 18.88
C ILE A 118 3.74 -0.80 19.33
N VAL A 119 3.86 -1.71 18.37
CA VAL A 119 4.35 -3.07 18.62
C VAL A 119 5.76 -3.20 18.07
N GLU A 120 6.59 -3.98 18.74
CA GLU A 120 7.97 -4.22 18.35
C GLU A 120 8.15 -5.70 18.06
N VAL A 121 8.75 -6.03 16.91
CA VAL A 121 8.95 -7.41 16.46
C VAL A 121 10.39 -7.63 16.01
N PRO A 122 10.92 -8.86 16.13
CA PRO A 122 12.24 -9.20 15.63
C PRO A 122 12.43 -8.86 14.15
N GLY A 123 13.55 -8.20 13.85
CA GLY A 123 13.92 -7.80 12.49
C GLY A 123 14.96 -8.70 11.84
N ARG A 124 15.09 -8.59 10.52
CA ARG A 124 16.11 -9.26 9.70
C ARG A 124 16.79 -8.27 8.76
N ARG A 125 18.01 -8.61 8.33
CA ARG A 125 18.78 -7.84 7.35
C ARG A 125 19.25 -8.73 6.22
N GLN A 126 18.97 -8.35 4.99
CA GLN A 126 19.46 -9.07 3.82
C GLN A 126 20.99 -8.88 3.67
N THR A 127 21.71 -9.96 3.36
CA THR A 127 23.19 -9.97 3.26
C THR A 127 23.69 -10.08 1.82
N ASN A 128 22.92 -10.67 0.92
CA ASN A 128 23.24 -10.82 -0.52
C ASN A 128 22.41 -9.87 -1.41
N GLY A 129 21.97 -8.73 -0.86
CA GLY A 129 21.02 -7.85 -1.52
C GLY A 129 21.51 -7.22 -2.82
N GLY A 130 20.66 -6.37 -3.38
CA GLY A 130 20.96 -5.58 -4.57
C GLY A 130 20.10 -5.95 -5.77
N GLY A 131 19.55 -7.15 -5.88
CA GLY A 131 18.52 -7.45 -6.89
C GLY A 131 17.11 -7.13 -6.39
N ARG A 132 16.16 -6.91 -7.31
CA ARG A 132 14.73 -6.79 -7.00
C ARG A 132 13.98 -8.13 -7.03
N ALA A 133 14.40 -9.12 -7.81
CA ALA A 133 13.71 -10.42 -7.89
C ALA A 133 14.60 -11.51 -8.50
N GLY A 134 14.14 -12.77 -8.44
CA GLY A 134 14.72 -13.92 -9.15
C GLY A 134 15.99 -14.50 -8.53
N TYR A 135 16.17 -14.32 -7.22
CA TYR A 135 17.24 -14.95 -6.45
C TYR A 135 16.78 -15.20 -5.02
N ALA A 136 17.29 -16.27 -4.41
CA ALA A 136 17.08 -16.55 -3.00
C ALA A 136 17.81 -15.51 -2.14
N GLY A 137 17.08 -14.85 -1.25
CA GLY A 137 17.66 -13.92 -0.27
C GLY A 137 18.38 -14.67 0.86
N THR A 138 19.54 -14.18 1.26
CA THR A 138 20.23 -14.59 2.49
C THR A 138 20.11 -13.50 3.54
N TYR A 139 19.90 -13.90 4.80
CA TYR A 139 19.58 -12.97 5.88
C TYR A 139 20.39 -13.27 7.12
N GLU A 140 20.61 -12.23 7.91
CA GLU A 140 21.03 -12.31 9.30
C GLU A 140 20.01 -11.60 10.19
N ASP A 141 20.19 -11.75 11.50
CA ASP A 141 19.44 -11.03 12.51
C ASP A 141 19.68 -9.52 12.38
N GLY A 142 18.58 -8.77 12.28
CA GLY A 142 18.59 -7.32 12.24
C GLY A 142 18.09 -6.72 13.56
N PRO A 143 18.14 -5.39 13.70
CA PRO A 143 17.49 -4.71 14.82
C PRO A 143 15.98 -4.93 14.76
N ASP A 144 15.34 -4.95 15.93
CA ASP A 144 13.90 -5.01 16.05
C ASP A 144 13.21 -3.88 15.27
N VAL A 145 12.01 -4.17 14.79
CA VAL A 145 11.23 -3.29 13.94
C VAL A 145 9.98 -2.85 14.69
N GLN A 146 9.79 -1.54 14.79
CA GLN A 146 8.60 -0.95 15.36
C GLN A 146 7.52 -0.80 14.28
N ILE A 147 6.29 -1.19 14.65
CA ILE A 147 5.09 -1.09 13.82
C ILE A 147 4.08 -0.22 14.57
N GLY A 148 3.75 0.92 13.98
CA GLY A 148 2.66 1.77 14.44
C GLY A 148 1.33 1.15 14.05
N LEU A 149 0.46 0.97 15.04
CA LEU A 149 -0.94 0.60 14.89
C LEU A 149 -1.81 1.77 15.35
N ALA A 150 -2.84 2.11 14.59
CA ALA A 150 -3.86 3.06 15.02
C ALA A 150 -5.26 2.51 14.73
N LEU A 151 -6.25 2.98 15.48
CA LEU A 151 -7.66 2.64 15.32
C LEU A 151 -8.46 3.93 15.38
N ILE A 152 -9.39 4.08 14.44
CA ILE A 152 -10.55 4.94 14.58
C ILE A 152 -11.77 4.04 14.58
N MET A 153 -12.47 3.98 15.70
CA MET A 153 -13.75 3.28 15.83
C MET A 153 -14.86 4.30 15.58
N LEU A 154 -15.66 4.07 14.53
CA LEU A 154 -16.86 4.83 14.22
C LEU A 154 -18.07 3.95 14.51
N ASP A 155 -18.69 4.10 15.69
CA ASP A 155 -19.72 3.19 16.21
C ASP A 155 -19.32 1.71 16.13
N ASP A 156 -19.74 1.01 15.06
CA ASP A 156 -19.50 -0.41 14.77
C ASP A 156 -18.55 -0.65 13.58
N ILE A 157 -17.81 0.38 13.16
CA ILE A 157 -16.90 0.39 12.01
C ILE A 157 -15.46 0.65 12.49
N PRO A 158 -14.64 -0.40 12.68
CA PRO A 158 -13.22 -0.24 12.94
C PRO A 158 -12.46 0.14 11.68
N VAL A 159 -11.82 1.30 11.69
CA VAL A 159 -10.81 1.72 10.70
C VAL A 159 -9.43 1.51 11.31
N CYS A 160 -8.83 0.36 11.01
CA CYS A 160 -7.52 -0.03 11.53
C CYS A 160 -6.40 0.46 10.63
N ALA A 161 -5.34 1.03 11.18
CA ALA A 161 -4.22 1.61 10.45
C ALA A 161 -2.91 0.92 10.82
N VAL A 162 -2.07 0.63 9.82
CA VAL A 162 -0.78 -0.04 9.99
C VAL A 162 0.36 0.72 9.29
N ALA A 163 1.46 0.90 10.00
CA ALA A 163 2.69 1.57 9.57
C ALA A 163 3.58 0.73 8.65
N SER A 164 3.00 0.07 7.65
CA SER A 164 3.72 -0.80 6.72
C SER A 164 2.99 -0.97 5.39
N GLU A 165 3.68 -1.45 4.38
CA GLU A 165 3.09 -1.92 3.12
C GLU A 165 2.64 -3.38 3.30
N VAL A 166 1.42 -3.54 3.82
CA VAL A 166 0.89 -4.84 4.28
C VAL A 166 0.35 -5.67 3.12
N TYR A 167 0.67 -6.97 3.12
CA TYR A 167 0.10 -7.95 2.20
C TYR A 167 -1.39 -8.22 2.48
N ASN A 168 -2.17 -8.41 1.42
CA ASN A 168 -3.63 -8.58 1.51
C ASN A 168 -4.09 -9.71 2.45
N PRO A 169 -3.46 -10.91 2.49
CA PRO A 169 -3.86 -11.98 3.42
C PRO A 169 -3.94 -11.55 4.89
N ILE A 170 -3.05 -10.67 5.35
CA ILE A 170 -3.05 -10.16 6.73
C ILE A 170 -4.33 -9.34 7.01
N ALA A 171 -4.75 -8.50 6.05
CA ALA A 171 -6.00 -7.75 6.19
C ALA A 171 -7.24 -8.65 6.10
N VAL A 172 -7.19 -9.71 5.27
CA VAL A 172 -8.25 -10.72 5.20
C VAL A 172 -8.40 -11.43 6.54
N GLU A 173 -7.30 -11.85 7.16
CA GLU A 173 -7.31 -12.48 8.48
C GLU A 173 -7.89 -11.56 9.56
N LEU A 174 -7.46 -10.29 9.61
CA LEU A 174 -8.03 -9.29 10.55
C LEU A 174 -9.55 -9.20 10.37
N LYS A 175 -10.03 -9.07 9.14
CA LYS A 175 -11.47 -8.96 8.84
C LYS A 175 -12.25 -10.22 9.23
N GLN A 176 -11.66 -11.40 9.05
CA GLN A 176 -12.28 -12.67 9.45
C GLN A 176 -12.38 -12.83 10.97
N LYS A 177 -11.36 -12.35 11.71
CA LYS A 177 -11.30 -12.46 13.17
C LYS A 177 -12.01 -11.33 13.91
N SER A 178 -12.23 -10.19 13.25
CA SER A 178 -12.88 -9.04 13.87
C SER A 178 -14.34 -9.34 14.22
N PRO A 179 -14.82 -8.89 15.41
CA PRO A 179 -16.24 -9.00 15.77
C PRO A 179 -17.13 -8.08 14.90
N TYR A 180 -16.55 -7.14 14.16
CA TYR A 180 -17.28 -6.18 13.34
C TYR A 180 -17.19 -6.49 11.84
N LYS A 181 -18.36 -6.65 11.20
CA LYS A 181 -18.48 -6.96 9.76
C LYS A 181 -17.90 -5.87 8.85
N ARG A 182 -17.79 -4.63 9.33
CA ARG A 182 -17.35 -3.45 8.55
C ARG A 182 -15.89 -3.08 8.83
N THR A 183 -15.10 -4.00 9.35
CA THR A 183 -13.68 -3.75 9.65
C THR A 183 -12.89 -3.44 8.39
N MET A 184 -12.13 -2.34 8.45
CA MET A 184 -11.27 -1.86 7.39
C MET A 184 -9.82 -1.86 7.86
N MET A 185 -8.89 -2.04 6.92
CA MET A 185 -7.46 -1.80 7.15
C MET A 185 -6.99 -0.72 6.17
N THR A 186 -6.32 0.30 6.69
CA THR A 186 -5.52 1.27 5.94
C THR A 186 -4.04 1.03 6.22
N THR A 187 -3.21 1.15 5.19
CA THR A 187 -1.77 0.85 5.26
C THR A 187 -0.95 2.10 4.97
N VAL A 188 0.36 2.04 5.24
CA VAL A 188 1.26 3.20 5.11
C VAL A 188 0.77 4.40 5.95
N ALA A 189 0.11 4.11 7.07
CA ALA A 189 -0.47 5.09 7.98
C ALA A 189 0.23 5.00 9.34
N TYR A 190 0.35 6.12 10.05
CA TYR A 190 1.03 6.17 11.36
C TYR A 190 2.51 5.67 11.29
N GLY A 191 3.16 5.90 10.15
CA GLY A 191 4.49 5.38 9.82
C GLY A 191 5.67 6.14 10.45
N PHE A 192 6.78 5.43 10.63
CA PHE A 192 8.06 5.98 11.13
C PHE A 192 9.02 6.45 10.00
N GLY A 193 8.50 6.72 8.81
CA GLY A 193 9.30 7.01 7.61
C GLY A 193 10.21 5.84 7.22
N ALA A 194 11.41 6.13 6.70
CA ALA A 194 12.41 5.13 6.29
C ALA A 194 12.89 4.18 7.41
N ARG A 195 12.52 4.43 8.67
CA ARG A 195 12.78 3.54 9.81
C ARG A 195 11.72 2.44 9.97
N GLY A 196 10.56 2.58 9.33
CA GLY A 196 9.51 1.55 9.30
C GLY A 196 9.98 0.29 8.57
N GLY A 197 9.31 -0.84 8.82
CA GLY A 197 9.72 -2.13 8.27
C GLY A 197 9.45 -2.34 6.78
N GLY A 198 8.88 -1.35 6.08
CA GLY A 198 8.62 -1.38 4.64
C GLY A 198 7.55 -2.39 4.27
N TYR A 199 7.87 -3.29 3.35
CA TYR A 199 7.01 -4.41 2.96
C TYR A 199 6.81 -5.40 4.10
N MET A 200 5.55 -5.74 4.36
CA MET A 200 5.14 -6.74 5.34
C MET A 200 4.42 -7.89 4.62
N PRO A 201 5.17 -8.91 4.19
CA PRO A 201 4.61 -10.16 3.74
C PRO A 201 3.87 -10.86 4.87
N ASP A 202 2.85 -11.64 4.52
CA ASP A 202 2.32 -12.67 5.40
C ASP A 202 3.35 -13.79 5.60
N ASP A 203 3.16 -14.60 6.64
CA ASP A 203 4.11 -15.61 7.06
C ASP A 203 4.32 -16.70 6.00
N GLU A 204 3.34 -16.96 5.12
CA GLU A 204 3.45 -17.96 4.05
C GLU A 204 4.23 -17.44 2.83
N ALA A 205 4.26 -16.13 2.60
CA ALA A 205 4.94 -15.52 1.46
C ALA A 205 6.49 -15.54 1.56
N TYR A 206 7.04 -15.80 2.73
CA TYR A 206 8.50 -15.86 2.93
C TYR A 206 9.13 -17.00 2.11
N GLY A 207 10.25 -16.68 1.47
CA GLY A 207 10.92 -17.57 0.51
C GLY A 207 10.60 -17.24 -0.95
N ALA A 208 9.58 -16.41 -1.21
CA ALA A 208 9.36 -15.89 -2.55
C ALA A 208 10.51 -14.95 -2.98
N GLU A 209 10.96 -15.12 -4.23
CA GLU A 209 12.07 -14.37 -4.82
C GLU A 209 11.59 -13.06 -5.49
N VAL A 210 10.76 -12.30 -4.75
CA VAL A 210 10.15 -11.03 -5.20
C VAL A 210 10.59 -9.86 -4.31
N PHE A 211 10.47 -8.65 -4.83
CA PHE A 211 11.06 -7.44 -4.26
C PHE A 211 10.65 -7.17 -2.82
N GLU A 212 9.37 -7.35 -2.56
CA GLU A 212 8.71 -7.04 -1.29
C GLU A 212 9.20 -8.00 -0.21
N VAL A 213 9.28 -9.29 -0.52
CA VAL A 213 9.79 -10.32 0.40
C VAL A 213 11.29 -10.16 0.58
N LEU A 214 12.04 -9.93 -0.51
CA LEU A 214 13.49 -9.76 -0.46
C LEU A 214 13.88 -8.58 0.42
N GLY A 215 13.20 -7.44 0.25
CA GLY A 215 13.42 -6.21 0.99
C GLY A 215 12.77 -6.13 2.37
N SER A 216 11.93 -7.10 2.76
CA SER A 216 11.22 -7.06 4.04
C SER A 216 12.19 -7.15 5.22
N ARG A 217 12.02 -6.23 6.17
CA ARG A 217 12.82 -6.15 7.40
C ARG A 217 12.27 -6.99 8.55
N TYR A 218 11.08 -7.57 8.41
CA TYR A 218 10.47 -8.37 9.45
C TYR A 218 11.03 -9.80 9.41
N LYS A 219 11.26 -10.42 10.58
CA LYS A 219 11.43 -11.87 10.61
C LYS A 219 10.08 -12.57 10.39
N GLN A 220 10.12 -13.67 9.66
CA GLN A 220 8.96 -14.55 9.44
C GLN A 220 8.39 -15.03 10.78
N GLY A 221 7.07 -15.04 10.92
CA GLY A 221 6.34 -15.54 12.09
C GLY A 221 5.99 -14.51 13.16
N TYR A 222 6.40 -13.24 12.99
CA TYR A 222 6.25 -12.23 14.05
C TYR A 222 5.30 -11.08 13.68
N ALA A 223 5.46 -10.49 12.49
CA ALA A 223 4.76 -9.25 12.13
C ALA A 223 3.25 -9.44 11.94
N GLN A 224 2.83 -10.50 11.23
CA GLN A 224 1.42 -10.77 10.93
C GLN A 224 0.58 -10.92 12.21
N SER A 225 1.00 -11.78 13.12
CA SER A 225 0.30 -12.02 14.38
C SER A 225 0.29 -10.78 15.28
N ALA A 226 1.40 -10.04 15.35
CA ALA A 226 1.50 -8.80 16.13
C ALA A 226 0.52 -7.72 15.64
N VAL A 227 0.38 -7.57 14.32
CA VAL A 227 -0.57 -6.62 13.72
C VAL A 227 -2.01 -7.07 13.95
N VAL A 228 -2.35 -8.31 13.62
CA VAL A 228 -3.73 -8.82 13.72
C VAL A 228 -4.20 -8.77 15.16
N ASN A 229 -3.45 -9.36 16.09
CA ASN A 229 -3.85 -9.38 17.50
C ASN A 229 -3.81 -7.97 18.11
N GLY A 230 -2.79 -7.17 17.78
CA GLY A 230 -2.68 -5.81 18.29
C GLY A 230 -3.87 -4.92 17.90
N LEU A 231 -4.41 -5.07 16.69
CA LEU A 231 -5.60 -4.35 16.25
C LEU A 231 -6.88 -4.92 16.87
N LEU A 232 -7.00 -6.24 17.02
CA LEU A 232 -8.16 -6.85 17.71
C LEU A 232 -8.24 -6.42 19.18
N ASP A 233 -7.11 -6.36 19.88
CA ASP A 233 -7.03 -5.82 21.25
C ASP A 233 -7.53 -4.37 21.29
N MET A 234 -7.06 -3.53 20.36
CA MET A 234 -7.48 -2.12 20.30
C MET A 234 -8.99 -1.97 20.02
N ILE A 235 -9.56 -2.84 19.19
CA ILE A 235 -11.01 -2.89 18.93
C ILE A 235 -11.76 -3.26 20.22
N HIS A 236 -11.27 -4.27 20.95
CA HIS A 236 -11.87 -4.70 22.20
C HIS A 236 -11.84 -3.57 23.25
N ASP A 237 -10.67 -2.94 23.44
CA ASP A 237 -10.46 -1.87 24.43
C ASP A 237 -11.22 -0.58 24.10
N ALA A 238 -11.50 -0.31 22.82
CA ALA A 238 -12.30 0.85 22.42
C ALA A 238 -13.80 0.67 22.69
N THR A 239 -14.23 -0.53 23.08
CA THR A 239 -15.64 -0.94 23.17
C THR A 239 -16.05 -1.49 24.54
N HIS A 240 -15.10 -1.72 25.46
CA HIS A 240 -15.29 -2.24 26.82
C HIS A 240 -14.49 -1.41 27.84
#